data_AF-A0A151MUL7-F1
#
_entry.id   AF-A0A151MUL7-F1
#
_cell.length_a   1.000
_cell.length_b   1.000
_cell.length_c   1.000
_cell.angle_alpha   90.00
_cell.angle_beta   90.00
_cell.angle_gamma   90.00
#
_symmetry.space_group_name_H-M   'P 1'
#
loop_
_entity.id
_entity.type
_entity.pdbx_description
1 polymer ?
#
loop_
_entity_poly.entity_id
_entity_poly.type
_entity_poly.pdbx_seq_one_letter_code
_entity_poly.pdbx_strand_id
1 'polypeptide(L)'
;MLPSLPGQSLSSVSIKPGTNKVGTDLQFKKKGNTFGVPLEILAQEATRCQVPFLVAEMVEYLEMFGLDHRGLFRISGSVIKIKEVKQKYDQGEKVGPHE
;
A
#
# COMPACT_ATOMS: atom_id res chain seq x y z
N MET A 1 -37.12 55.68 -17.67
CA MET A 1 -35.84 54.99 -17.90
C MET A 1 -35.33 54.50 -16.54
N LEU A 2 -35.24 53.19 -16.33
CA LEU A 2 -34.67 52.59 -15.11
C LEU A 2 -33.17 52.35 -15.35
N PRO A 3 -32.26 52.70 -14.41
CA PRO A 3 -30.89 52.26 -14.50
C PRO A 3 -30.74 50.81 -14.01
N SER A 4 -30.03 50.01 -14.80
CA SER A 4 -29.74 48.60 -14.60
C SER A 4 -28.81 48.34 -13.39
N LEU A 5 -29.10 47.27 -12.64
CA LEU A 5 -28.23 46.72 -11.60
C LEU A 5 -26.91 46.19 -12.20
N PRO A 6 -25.76 46.35 -11.51
CA PRO A 6 -24.50 45.74 -11.94
C PRO A 6 -24.56 44.22 -11.77
N GLY A 7 -24.29 43.51 -12.86
CA GLY A 7 -24.19 42.05 -12.90
C GLY A 7 -23.07 41.56 -11.99
N GLN A 8 -23.43 40.76 -10.99
CA GLN A 8 -22.45 40.02 -10.18
C GLN A 8 -21.93 38.86 -11.02
N SER A 9 -20.70 39.00 -11.51
CA SER A 9 -19.94 37.92 -12.13
C SER A 9 -19.73 36.79 -11.11
N LEU A 10 -20.25 35.60 -11.38
CA LEU A 10 -20.07 34.39 -10.55
C LEU A 10 -18.68 33.74 -10.72
N SER A 11 -17.65 34.50 -11.09
CA SER A 11 -16.33 33.96 -11.47
C SER A 11 -15.36 33.75 -10.29
N SER A 12 -15.83 33.76 -9.05
CA SER A 12 -14.98 33.65 -7.85
C SER A 12 -14.96 32.24 -7.27
N VAL A 13 -14.63 31.23 -8.08
CA VAL A 13 -14.21 29.93 -7.54
C VAL A 13 -12.69 29.89 -7.54
N SER A 14 -12.09 30.15 -6.39
CA SER A 14 -10.67 29.87 -6.18
C SER A 14 -10.52 28.38 -5.90
N ILE A 15 -10.04 27.64 -6.90
CA ILE A 15 -9.61 26.24 -6.70
C ILE A 15 -8.38 26.31 -5.80
N LYS A 16 -8.55 25.98 -4.51
CA LYS A 16 -7.40 25.74 -3.64
C LYS A 16 -6.59 24.60 -4.27
N PRO A 17 -5.28 24.75 -4.49
CA PRO A 17 -4.44 23.63 -4.90
C PRO A 17 -4.65 22.51 -3.89
N GLY A 18 -5.28 21.42 -4.34
CA GLY A 18 -5.44 20.25 -3.52
C GLY A 18 -4.04 19.75 -3.20
N THR A 19 -3.64 19.83 -1.94
CA THR A 19 -2.51 19.05 -1.40
C THR A 19 -2.92 17.59 -1.32
N ASN A 20 -3.47 17.04 -2.41
CA ASN A 20 -3.46 15.61 -2.66
C ASN A 20 -2.00 15.24 -2.54
N LYS A 21 -1.68 14.62 -1.41
CA LYS A 21 -0.31 14.41 -0.95
C LYS A 21 0.41 13.68 -2.06
N VAL A 22 1.16 14.43 -2.88
CA VAL A 22 2.24 13.85 -3.66
C VAL A 22 3.27 13.50 -2.60
N GLY A 23 3.14 12.30 -2.05
CA GLY A 23 4.10 11.74 -1.13
C GLY A 23 5.36 11.36 -1.91
N THR A 24 6.03 12.33 -2.52
CA THR A 24 7.37 12.15 -3.07
C THR A 24 8.34 12.79 -2.09
N ASP A 25 8.45 12.22 -0.90
CA ASP A 25 9.67 12.21 -0.08
C ASP A 25 9.34 11.56 1.28
N LEU A 26 9.53 10.24 1.38
CA LEU A 26 9.58 9.58 2.68
C LEU A 26 10.73 8.60 2.62
N GLN A 27 11.95 9.10 2.86
CA GLN A 27 13.02 8.38 3.56
C GLN A 27 12.94 6.84 3.44
N PHE A 28 12.96 6.30 2.21
CA PHE A 28 12.92 4.85 1.96
C PHE A 28 14.22 4.16 2.44
N LYS A 29 15.11 4.92 3.06
CA LYS A 29 16.31 4.51 3.79
C LYS A 29 16.04 4.09 5.25
N LYS A 30 14.79 3.89 5.67
CA LYS A 30 14.55 3.16 6.93
C LYS A 30 14.60 1.67 6.63
N LYS A 31 15.67 1.05 7.13
CA LYS A 31 15.80 -0.39 7.29
C LYS A 31 14.59 -0.88 8.09
N GLY A 32 13.57 -1.40 7.40
CA GLY A 32 12.33 -1.85 8.03
C GLY A 32 11.03 -1.30 7.44
N ASN A 33 10.88 -1.26 6.11
CA ASN A 33 9.61 -1.00 5.46
C ASN A 33 9.43 -1.94 4.26
N THR A 34 8.38 -2.75 4.27
CA THR A 34 8.04 -3.70 3.19
C THR A 34 6.81 -3.23 2.42
N PHE A 35 5.82 -2.65 3.11
CA PHE A 35 4.57 -2.20 2.48
C PHE A 35 4.60 -0.71 2.11
N GLY A 36 4.04 -0.38 0.95
CA GLY A 36 4.01 1.01 0.44
C GLY A 36 5.36 1.50 -0.09
N VAL A 37 6.30 0.58 -0.31
CA VAL A 37 7.62 0.83 -0.89
C VAL A 37 7.61 0.43 -2.37
N PRO A 38 8.21 1.23 -3.28
CA PRO A 38 8.36 0.85 -4.68
C PRO A 38 9.06 -0.51 -4.84
N LEU A 39 8.58 -1.33 -5.78
CA LEU A 39 9.11 -2.68 -6.01
C LEU A 39 10.58 -2.66 -6.42
N GLU A 40 11.03 -1.62 -7.11
CA GLU A 40 12.42 -1.43 -7.55
C GLU A 40 13.39 -1.35 -6.37
N ILE A 41 12.92 -0.93 -5.19
CA ILE A 41 13.70 -0.88 -3.96
C ILE A 41 13.76 -2.28 -3.32
N LEU A 42 12.64 -2.98 -3.26
CA LEU A 42 12.54 -4.31 -2.64
C LEU A 42 13.19 -5.42 -3.47
N ALA A 43 13.13 -5.31 -4.80
CA ALA A 43 13.67 -6.30 -5.73
C ALA A 43 15.20 -6.24 -5.85
N GLN A 44 15.85 -5.12 -5.47
CA GLN A 44 17.32 -5.00 -5.46
C GLN A 44 17.98 -5.95 -4.45
N GLU A 45 17.27 -6.35 -3.41
CA GLU A 45 17.77 -7.29 -2.39
C GLU A 45 17.68 -8.76 -2.86
N ALA A 46 16.97 -9.03 -3.95
CA ALA A 46 16.75 -10.39 -4.44
C ALA A 46 17.80 -10.78 -5.50
N THR A 47 18.63 -11.77 -5.17
CA THR A 47 19.80 -12.16 -5.98
C THR A 47 19.49 -12.91 -7.28
N ARG A 48 18.25 -13.38 -7.49
CA ARG A 48 17.89 -14.22 -8.65
C ARG A 48 16.54 -13.94 -9.31
N CYS A 49 15.54 -13.50 -8.55
CA CYS A 49 14.22 -13.14 -9.07
C CYS A 49 13.92 -11.72 -8.60
N GLN A 50 13.42 -10.85 -9.45
CA GLN A 50 12.99 -9.48 -9.07
C GLN A 50 11.65 -9.49 -8.31
N VAL A 51 11.46 -10.49 -7.46
CA VAL A 51 10.25 -10.71 -6.67
C VAL A 51 10.61 -10.42 -5.21
N PRO A 52 9.89 -9.52 -4.53
CA PRO A 52 10.11 -9.25 -3.11
C PRO A 52 9.97 -10.52 -2.27
N PHE A 53 10.81 -10.66 -1.25
CA PHE A 53 10.83 -11.82 -0.34
C PHE A 53 9.43 -12.18 0.21
N LEU A 54 8.66 -11.17 0.64
CA LEU A 54 7.28 -11.30 1.11
C LEU A 54 6.41 -12.11 0.15
N VAL A 55 6.51 -11.85 -1.15
CA VAL A 55 5.68 -12.50 -2.17
C VAL A 55 6.10 -13.95 -2.34
N ALA A 56 7.41 -14.24 -2.31
CA ALA A 56 7.91 -15.61 -2.41
C ALA A 56 7.46 -16.47 -1.21
N GLU A 57 7.57 -15.94 0.02
CA GLU A 57 7.14 -16.64 1.24
C GLU A 57 5.63 -16.88 1.27
N MET A 58 4.82 -15.91 0.81
CA MET A 58 3.37 -16.10 0.65
C MET A 58 3.02 -17.23 -0.33
N VAL A 59 3.71 -17.29 -1.47
CA VAL A 59 3.46 -18.33 -2.48
C VAL A 59 3.83 -19.71 -1.94
N GLU A 60 5.00 -19.84 -1.31
CA GLU A 60 5.44 -21.09 -0.68
C GLU A 60 4.44 -21.59 0.38
N TYR A 61 3.91 -20.68 1.20
CA TYR A 61 2.86 -21.02 2.16
C TYR A 61 1.58 -21.54 1.48
N LEU A 62 1.13 -20.87 0.42
CA LEU A 62 -0.09 -21.23 -0.28
C LEU A 62 0.04 -22.56 -1.04
N GLU A 63 1.22 -22.85 -1.58
CA GLU A 63 1.52 -24.15 -2.20
C GLU A 63 1.42 -25.29 -1.18
N MET A 64 1.87 -25.07 0.05
CA MET A 64 1.88 -26.10 1.09
C MET A 64 0.53 -26.25 1.82
N PHE A 65 -0.24 -25.17 2.01
CA PHE A 65 -1.44 -25.18 2.86
C PHE A 65 -2.71 -24.61 2.23
N GLY A 66 -2.59 -23.84 1.14
CA GLY A 66 -3.66 -23.01 0.61
C GLY A 66 -4.47 -23.64 -0.52
N LEU A 67 -3.92 -24.60 -1.27
CA LEU A 67 -4.49 -25.06 -2.55
C LEU A 67 -5.90 -25.65 -2.41
N ASP A 68 -6.20 -26.32 -1.31
CA ASP A 68 -7.51 -26.92 -1.05
C ASP A 68 -8.45 -25.98 -0.25
N HIS A 69 -8.01 -24.76 0.08
CA HIS A 69 -8.80 -23.82 0.87
C HIS A 69 -9.91 -23.18 0.02
N ARG A 70 -11.17 -23.53 0.33
CA ARG A 70 -12.33 -22.94 -0.36
C ARG A 70 -12.42 -21.44 -0.09
N GLY A 71 -12.55 -20.66 -1.16
CA GLY A 71 -12.64 -19.21 -1.05
C GLY A 71 -11.31 -18.52 -0.79
N LEU A 72 -10.17 -19.19 -1.10
CA LEU A 72 -8.86 -18.57 -1.12
C LEU A 72 -8.89 -17.26 -1.91
N PHE A 73 -8.25 -16.22 -1.37
CA PHE A 73 -8.26 -14.83 -1.88
C PHE A 73 -9.61 -14.10 -1.87
N ARG A 74 -10.72 -14.77 -1.52
CA ARG A 74 -12.06 -14.17 -1.44
C ARG A 74 -12.52 -13.90 -0.02
N ILE A 75 -12.25 -14.84 0.89
CA ILE A 75 -12.66 -14.71 2.30
C ILE A 75 -11.73 -13.70 2.99
N SER A 76 -12.31 -12.67 3.60
CA SER A 76 -11.56 -11.67 4.35
C SER A 76 -10.83 -12.30 5.55
N GLY A 77 -9.55 -11.96 5.70
CA GLY A 77 -8.78 -12.31 6.89
C GLY A 77 -9.12 -11.45 8.11
N SER A 78 -8.66 -11.87 9.28
CA SER A 78 -8.78 -11.09 10.51
C SER A 78 -7.97 -9.79 10.39
N VAL A 79 -8.64 -8.64 10.56
CA VAL A 79 -8.00 -7.32 10.51
C VAL A 79 -6.87 -7.19 11.54
N ILE A 80 -7.03 -7.79 12.71
CA ILE A 80 -6.02 -7.78 13.78
C ILE A 80 -4.77 -8.54 13.32
N LYS A 81 -4.95 -9.79 12.85
CA LYS A 81 -3.84 -10.61 12.37
C LYS A 81 -3.12 -9.99 11.17
N ILE A 82 -3.87 -9.44 10.21
CA ILE A 82 -3.30 -8.75 9.04
C ILE A 82 -2.40 -7.59 9.48
N LYS A 83 -2.82 -6.82 10.48
CA LYS A 83 -2.04 -5.69 11.00
C LYS A 83 -0.75 -6.16 11.68
N GLU A 84 -0.81 -7.23 12.46
CA GLU A 84 0.35 -7.82 13.14
C GLU A 84 1.35 -8.38 12.14
N VAL A 85 0.88 -9.18 11.18
CA VAL A 85 1.71 -9.76 10.09
C VAL A 85 2.38 -8.65 9.28
N LYS A 86 1.63 -7.62 8.89
CA LYS A 86 2.19 -6.46 8.19
C LYS A 86 3.29 -5.78 8.99
N GLN A 87 3.09 -5.57 10.29
CA GLN A 87 4.08 -4.93 11.15
C GLN A 87 5.37 -5.73 11.24
N LYS A 88 5.29 -7.06 11.37
CA LYS A 88 6.46 -7.95 11.40
C LYS A 88 7.29 -7.86 10.13
N TYR A 89 6.63 -7.94 8.97
CA TYR A 89 7.30 -7.78 7.69
C TYR A 89 7.90 -6.38 7.50
N ASP A 90 7.21 -5.32 7.94
CA ASP A 90 7.81 -4.00 7.96
C ASP A 90 9.07 -4.04 8.85
N GLN A 91 9.05 -4.66 10.03
CA GLN A 91 10.25 -4.77 10.90
C GLN A 91 11.36 -5.70 10.39
N GLY A 92 11.17 -6.41 9.27
CA GLY A 92 12.09 -7.41 8.75
C GLY A 92 12.10 -8.71 9.56
N GLU A 93 11.05 -8.95 10.34
CA GLU A 93 10.86 -10.19 11.11
C GLU A 93 10.27 -11.28 10.21
N LYS A 94 10.65 -12.53 10.48
CA LYS A 94 10.07 -13.69 9.79
C LYS A 94 8.66 -13.96 10.33
N VAL A 95 7.69 -14.11 9.44
CA VAL A 95 6.31 -14.44 9.81
C VAL A 95 6.11 -15.94 9.62
N GLY A 96 5.79 -16.66 10.71
CA GLY A 96 5.58 -18.10 10.66
C GLY A 96 4.23 -18.50 10.07
N PRO A 97 4.09 -19.73 9.56
CA PRO A 97 2.85 -20.27 8.97
C PRO A 97 1.65 -20.42 9.93
N HIS A 98 1.83 -20.17 11.24
CA HIS A 98 0.83 -20.46 12.29
C HIS A 98 0.37 -19.24 13.11
N GLU A 99 0.70 -18.01 12.71
CA GLU A 99 0.23 -16.79 13.40
C GLU A 99 -1.12 -16.25 12.90
#